data_AF-A0A8T2S5X9-F1
#
_entry.id   AF-A0A8T2S5X9-F1
#
_cell.length_a   1.000
_cell.length_b   1.000
_cell.length_c   1.000
_cell.angle_alpha   90.00
_cell.angle_beta   90.00
_cell.angle_gamma   90.00
#
_symmetry.space_group_name_H-M   'P 1'
#
loop_
_entity.id
_entity.type
_entity.pdbx_description
1 polymer ?
#
loop_
_entity_poly.entity_id
_entity_poly.type
_entity_poly.pdbx_seq_one_letter_code
_entity_poly.pdbx_strand_id
1 'polypeptide(L)'
;MNLERIEGAKRELMASFLAMESPTIVLGLSRKIGDGSISNVAQKFLNDFCFNSTMVRRYPPSSQYMKSVLKVLILAAESEGQEIMEDLYNQHIAFLSSTENDEQHAMGGFYNCTQRCYKSYLYSLPDDSIKKLVSCLGSKYASKFKDLILTIQVSSNMLEGSTGCYLWPAGIFLSEFILANPNIFSKRSCLEIGAGTGLSIISLALLNVSKVIATDGDCSTLSNLKHNFEINRHLLEDETTVEIQELIWESASAKTITDWGADIIVGADLIYDSSSIPYLVALMVMLLAKRKQGSYLVKGGGVIMQQEMQDESTHDNSHQTSVTCPIAYVATVIRNIETMNLFISSASQAGLDVEDVTETMRPPIFLPQLKFNRSTVCLHKIRQST
;
A
#
# COMPACT_ATOMS: atom_id res chain seq x y z
N MET A 1 32.81 2.76 -16.72
CA MET A 1 31.98 2.31 -15.58
C MET A 1 31.44 0.92 -15.90
N ASN A 2 31.46 -0.05 -14.97
CA ASN A 2 30.96 -1.42 -15.21
C ASN A 2 29.46 -1.40 -15.57
N LEU A 3 29.02 -2.19 -16.56
CA LEU A 3 27.63 -2.23 -17.05
C LEU A 3 26.61 -2.46 -15.93
N GLU A 4 26.91 -3.37 -14.98
CA GLU A 4 26.07 -3.62 -13.81
C GLU A 4 25.94 -2.40 -12.88
N ARG A 5 27.01 -1.62 -12.75
CA ARG A 5 27.02 -0.41 -11.91
C ARG A 5 26.16 0.70 -12.52
N ILE A 6 26.14 0.80 -13.85
CA ILE A 6 25.27 1.74 -14.58
C ILE A 6 23.80 1.32 -14.44
N GLU A 7 23.49 0.02 -14.59
CA GLU A 7 22.11 -0.47 -14.46
C GLU A 7 21.58 -0.34 -13.02
N GLY A 8 22.43 -0.54 -12.02
CA GLY A 8 22.08 -0.29 -10.62
C GLY A 8 21.76 1.19 -10.35
N ALA A 9 22.62 2.11 -10.80
CA ALA A 9 22.43 3.55 -10.63
C ALA A 9 21.18 4.06 -11.39
N LYS A 10 20.94 3.52 -12.59
CA LYS A 10 19.72 3.74 -13.37
C LYS A 10 18.48 3.40 -12.57
N ARG A 11 18.42 2.16 -12.04
CA ARG A 11 17.28 1.66 -11.29
C ARG A 11 17.01 2.51 -10.05
N GLU A 12 18.07 2.89 -9.32
CA GLU A 12 17.98 3.76 -8.15
C GLU A 12 17.42 5.15 -8.50
N LEU A 13 17.94 5.80 -9.55
CA LEU A 13 17.46 7.10 -10.02
C LEU A 13 15.98 7.04 -10.43
N MET A 14 15.60 6.06 -11.26
CA MET A 14 14.23 5.89 -11.71
C MET A 14 13.28 5.64 -10.52
N ALA A 15 13.67 4.76 -9.59
CA ALA A 15 12.87 4.44 -8.43
C ALA A 15 12.64 5.68 -7.53
N SER A 16 13.69 6.44 -7.23
CA SER A 16 13.58 7.68 -6.46
C SER A 16 12.75 8.74 -7.17
N PHE A 17 12.93 8.89 -8.48
CA PHE A 17 12.19 9.88 -9.27
C PHE A 17 10.68 9.58 -9.29
N LEU A 18 10.31 8.33 -9.59
CA LEU A 18 8.92 7.88 -9.69
C LEU A 18 8.20 7.83 -8.34
N ALA A 19 8.94 7.64 -7.25
CA ALA A 19 8.42 7.72 -5.89
C ALA A 19 8.26 9.16 -5.38
N MET A 20 8.71 10.16 -6.17
CA MET A 20 8.76 11.57 -5.79
C MET A 20 9.62 11.84 -4.55
N GLU A 21 10.78 11.19 -4.45
CA GLU A 21 11.80 11.53 -3.43
C GLU A 21 12.33 12.96 -3.64
N SER A 22 12.90 13.57 -2.60
CA SER A 22 13.30 14.99 -2.67
C SER A 22 14.17 15.32 -3.91
N PRO A 23 14.00 16.51 -4.53
CA PRO A 23 14.83 16.95 -5.66
C PRO A 23 16.35 16.84 -5.40
N THR A 24 16.79 17.02 -4.16
CA THR A 24 18.19 16.86 -3.75
C THR A 24 18.68 15.41 -3.88
N ILE A 25 17.85 14.42 -3.53
CA ILE A 25 18.18 12.99 -3.71
C ILE A 25 18.30 12.69 -5.20
N VAL A 26 17.33 13.12 -6.01
CA VAL A 26 17.35 12.93 -7.47
C VAL A 26 18.59 13.57 -8.10
N LEU A 27 18.94 14.80 -7.70
CA LEU A 27 20.16 15.49 -8.13
C LEU A 27 21.41 14.67 -7.77
N GLY A 28 21.51 14.19 -6.53
CA GLY A 28 22.65 13.39 -6.08
C GLY A 28 22.82 12.09 -6.87
N LEU A 29 21.73 11.40 -7.18
CA LEU A 29 21.74 10.20 -8.02
C LEU A 29 22.12 10.50 -9.47
N SER A 30 21.66 11.65 -9.99
CA SER A 30 22.00 12.11 -11.33
C SER A 30 23.50 12.40 -11.47
N ARG A 31 24.11 13.04 -10.46
CA ARG A 31 25.58 13.23 -10.40
C ARG A 31 26.34 11.90 -10.36
N LYS A 32 25.84 10.88 -9.65
CA LYS A 32 26.48 9.55 -9.65
C LYS A 32 26.55 8.94 -11.04
N ILE A 33 25.53 9.16 -11.87
CA ILE A 33 25.49 8.69 -13.27
C ILE A 33 26.44 9.53 -14.14
N GLY A 34 26.50 10.84 -13.91
CA GLY A 34 27.33 11.79 -14.66
C GLY A 34 28.77 11.94 -14.19
N ASP A 35 29.30 10.98 -13.43
CA ASP A 35 30.67 10.99 -12.87
C ASP A 35 31.00 12.20 -11.98
N GLY A 36 30.03 12.60 -11.16
CA GLY A 36 30.16 13.67 -10.16
C GLY A 36 29.50 14.98 -10.56
N SER A 37 29.08 15.14 -11.81
CA SER A 37 28.40 16.35 -12.32
C SER A 37 27.11 16.03 -13.06
N ILE A 38 26.33 17.07 -13.38
CA ILE A 38 25.17 17.03 -14.27
C ILE A 38 25.64 17.12 -15.73
N SER A 39 26.55 16.20 -16.10
CA SER A 39 27.08 16.07 -17.45
C SER A 39 25.99 15.73 -18.47
N ASN A 40 26.29 15.88 -19.76
CA ASN A 40 25.38 15.52 -20.86
C ASN A 40 24.87 14.07 -20.71
N VAL A 41 25.71 13.14 -20.23
CA VAL A 41 25.30 11.77 -19.92
C VAL A 41 24.20 11.72 -18.86
N ALA A 42 24.36 12.44 -17.73
CA ALA A 42 23.35 12.48 -16.67
C ALA A 42 22.05 13.15 -17.14
N GLN A 43 22.15 14.25 -17.88
CA GLN A 43 21.01 14.98 -18.43
C GLN A 43 20.19 14.12 -19.40
N LYS A 44 20.87 13.46 -20.35
CA LYS A 44 20.23 12.52 -21.28
C LYS A 44 19.55 11.38 -20.52
N PHE A 45 20.21 10.87 -19.49
CA PHE A 45 19.67 9.80 -18.67
C PHE A 45 18.35 10.20 -17.99
N LEU A 46 18.34 11.36 -17.34
CA LEU A 46 17.15 11.92 -16.71
C LEU A 46 16.03 12.16 -17.72
N ASN A 47 16.38 12.73 -18.88
CA ASN A 47 15.41 12.99 -19.93
C ASN A 47 14.74 11.69 -20.40
N ASP A 48 15.54 10.67 -20.75
CA ASP A 48 15.05 9.43 -21.37
C ASP A 48 14.33 8.52 -20.37
N PHE A 49 14.87 8.35 -19.16
CA PHE A 49 14.41 7.36 -18.19
C PHE A 49 13.54 7.91 -17.06
N CYS A 50 13.51 9.23 -16.88
CA CYS A 50 12.63 9.89 -15.91
C CYS A 50 11.56 10.70 -16.63
N PHE A 51 11.89 11.91 -17.10
CA PHE A 51 10.92 12.87 -17.63
C PHE A 51 10.11 12.35 -18.81
N ASN A 52 10.77 11.69 -19.78
CA ASN A 52 10.14 11.10 -20.96
C ASN A 52 9.98 9.58 -20.86
N SER A 53 9.93 9.02 -19.65
CA SER A 53 9.62 7.61 -19.49
C SER A 53 8.16 7.31 -19.89
N THR A 54 7.91 6.08 -20.34
CA THR A 54 6.54 5.61 -20.60
C THR A 54 5.67 5.66 -19.34
N MET A 55 6.28 5.43 -18.18
CA MET A 55 5.63 5.53 -16.88
C MET A 55 5.13 6.95 -16.61
N VAL A 56 6.00 7.95 -16.70
CA VAL A 56 5.65 9.35 -16.43
C VAL A 56 4.62 9.89 -17.41
N ARG A 57 4.68 9.49 -18.69
CA ARG A 57 3.65 9.87 -19.67
C ARG A 57 2.26 9.32 -19.33
N ARG A 58 2.19 8.12 -18.77
CA ARG A 58 0.91 7.45 -18.44
C ARG A 58 0.39 7.82 -17.05
N TYR A 59 1.29 7.91 -16.08
CA TYR A 59 1.02 8.17 -14.68
C TYR A 59 2.01 9.23 -14.17
N PRO A 60 1.76 10.52 -14.48
CA PRO A 60 2.70 11.58 -14.17
C PRO A 60 2.81 11.86 -12.67
N PRO A 61 4.03 12.07 -12.14
CA PRO A 61 4.25 12.76 -10.88
C PRO A 61 3.65 14.17 -10.90
N SER A 62 3.53 14.82 -9.73
CA SER A 62 2.96 16.18 -9.68
C SER A 62 3.80 17.18 -10.47
N SER A 63 3.14 18.10 -11.18
CA SER A 63 3.81 19.16 -11.93
C SER A 63 4.75 19.99 -11.06
N GLN A 64 4.37 20.24 -9.81
CA GLN A 64 5.20 20.96 -8.84
C GLN A 64 6.51 20.22 -8.51
N TYR A 65 6.44 18.89 -8.37
CA TYR A 65 7.62 18.06 -8.16
C TYR A 65 8.52 18.08 -9.39
N MET A 66 7.96 17.85 -10.58
CA MET A 66 8.69 17.87 -11.85
C MET A 66 9.41 19.20 -12.07
N LYS A 67 8.72 20.33 -11.82
CA LYS A 67 9.27 21.68 -11.86
C LYS A 67 10.42 21.87 -10.87
N SER A 68 10.28 21.37 -9.65
CA SER A 68 11.29 21.50 -8.60
C SER A 68 12.55 20.71 -8.93
N VAL A 69 12.40 19.49 -9.47
CA VAL A 69 13.53 18.67 -9.93
C VAL A 69 14.27 19.37 -11.07
N LEU A 70 13.56 19.83 -12.11
CA LEU A 70 14.17 20.55 -13.23
C LEU A 70 14.91 21.81 -12.77
N LYS A 71 14.32 22.61 -11.89
CA LYS A 71 14.96 23.82 -11.34
C LYS A 71 16.29 23.49 -10.66
N VAL A 72 16.30 22.48 -9.80
CA VAL A 72 17.52 22.08 -9.06
C VAL A 72 18.57 21.50 -10.00
N LEU A 73 18.17 20.74 -11.02
CA LEU A 73 19.08 20.21 -12.04
C LEU A 73 19.73 21.33 -12.87
N ILE A 74 18.93 22.28 -13.35
CA ILE A 74 19.40 23.41 -14.18
C ILE A 74 20.42 24.24 -13.41
N LEU A 75 20.07 24.68 -12.20
CA LEU A 75 20.96 25.48 -11.35
C LEU A 75 22.26 24.73 -11.02
N ALA A 76 22.19 23.42 -10.79
CA ALA A 76 23.36 22.61 -10.53
C ALA A 76 24.28 22.53 -11.75
N ALA A 77 23.76 22.22 -12.94
CA ALA A 77 24.58 22.12 -14.13
C ALA A 77 25.20 23.48 -14.53
N GLU A 78 24.45 24.58 -14.41
CA GLU A 78 24.99 25.95 -14.62
C GLU A 78 26.16 26.24 -13.67
N SER A 79 26.02 25.90 -12.39
CA SER A 79 27.09 26.09 -11.39
C SER A 79 28.31 25.20 -11.62
N GLU A 80 28.12 24.07 -12.31
CA GLU A 80 29.14 23.09 -12.67
C GLU A 80 29.74 23.33 -14.06
N GLY A 81 29.38 24.45 -14.72
CA GLY A 81 29.86 24.80 -16.06
C GLY A 81 29.39 23.86 -17.16
N GLN A 82 28.28 23.15 -16.96
CA GLN A 82 27.66 22.27 -17.95
C GLN A 82 26.62 23.04 -18.76
N GLU A 83 26.63 22.84 -20.08
CA GLU A 83 25.54 23.30 -20.94
C GLU A 83 24.31 22.41 -20.72
N ILE A 84 23.14 23.03 -20.55
CA ILE A 84 21.88 22.33 -20.36
C ILE A 84 21.29 21.92 -21.71
N MET A 85 20.79 20.69 -21.79
CA MET A 85 20.04 20.21 -22.95
C MET A 85 18.77 21.05 -23.19
N GLU A 86 18.58 21.47 -24.44
CA GLU A 86 17.43 22.28 -24.87
C GLU A 86 16.09 21.66 -24.44
N ASP A 87 15.94 20.34 -24.55
CA ASP A 87 14.76 19.60 -24.11
C ASP A 87 14.40 19.83 -22.62
N LEU A 88 15.39 19.86 -21.74
CA LEU A 88 15.17 20.03 -20.30
C LEU A 88 14.79 21.49 -19.96
N TYR A 89 15.40 22.46 -20.65
CA TYR A 89 14.99 23.86 -20.54
C TYR A 89 13.57 24.08 -21.04
N ASN A 90 13.23 23.55 -22.21
CA ASN A 90 11.90 23.67 -22.80
C ASN A 90 10.83 23.05 -21.89
N GLN A 91 11.11 21.88 -21.28
CA GLN A 91 10.23 21.29 -20.27
C GLN A 91 10.07 22.19 -19.04
N HIS A 92 11.15 22.79 -18.55
CA HIS A 92 11.09 23.68 -17.39
C HIS A 92 10.23 24.92 -17.67
N ILE A 93 10.39 25.53 -18.84
CA ILE A 93 9.59 26.66 -19.30
C ILE A 93 8.11 26.28 -19.37
N ALA A 94 7.79 25.11 -19.95
CA ALA A 94 6.41 24.63 -20.02
C ALA A 94 5.75 24.51 -18.64
N PHE A 95 6.48 23.99 -17.64
CA PHE A 95 5.97 23.90 -16.26
C PHE A 95 5.84 25.26 -15.56
N LEU A 96 6.67 26.25 -15.89
CA LEU A 96 6.54 27.61 -15.37
C LEU A 96 5.24 28.25 -15.90
N SER A 97 4.99 28.13 -17.20
CA SER A 97 3.80 28.68 -17.85
C SER A 97 2.49 28.00 -17.41
N SER A 98 2.51 26.71 -17.04
CA SER A 98 1.30 26.03 -16.56
C SER A 98 0.90 26.46 -15.14
N THR A 99 1.87 26.68 -14.26
CA THR A 99 1.59 27.05 -12.85
C THR A 99 0.93 28.41 -12.69
N GLU A 100 1.21 29.37 -13.59
CA GLU A 100 0.59 30.70 -13.55
C GLU A 100 -0.91 30.67 -13.86
N ASN A 101 -1.37 29.69 -14.65
CA ASN A 101 -2.79 29.54 -15.00
C ASN A 101 -3.59 28.82 -13.90
N ASP A 102 -2.98 27.86 -13.21
CA ASP A 102 -3.64 27.11 -12.13
C ASP A 102 -3.86 27.99 -10.87
N GLU A 103 -2.94 28.91 -10.57
CA GLU A 103 -3.05 29.84 -9.43
C GLU A 103 -4.18 30.87 -9.63
N GLN A 104 -4.46 31.31 -10.86
CA GLN A 104 -5.56 32.24 -11.14
C GLN A 104 -6.95 31.58 -11.01
N HIS A 105 -7.06 30.28 -11.25
CA HIS A 105 -8.31 29.53 -11.10
C HIS A 105 -8.61 29.08 -9.67
N ALA A 106 -7.63 29.06 -8.77
CA ALA A 106 -7.80 28.66 -7.36
C ALA A 106 -8.51 29.72 -6.49
N MET A 107 -8.63 30.97 -6.97
CA MET A 107 -9.27 32.08 -6.24
C MET A 107 -10.81 32.13 -6.40
N GLY A 108 -11.40 31.24 -7.21
CA GLY A 108 -12.85 31.09 -7.36
C GLY A 108 -13.38 29.96 -6.49
N GLY A 109 -14.09 30.30 -5.42
CA GLY A 109 -14.57 29.36 -4.41
C GLY A 109 -15.37 28.17 -4.95
N PHE A 110 -14.74 27.01 -5.01
CA PHE A 110 -15.25 25.64 -4.83
C PHE A 110 -13.99 24.78 -4.72
N TYR A 111 -13.84 23.96 -3.68
CA TYR A 111 -12.65 23.12 -3.46
C TYR A 111 -12.41 22.21 -4.69
N ASN A 112 -11.53 22.63 -5.61
CA ASN A 112 -11.19 21.85 -6.79
C ASN A 112 -10.40 20.61 -6.35
N CYS A 113 -11.04 19.46 -6.44
CA CYS A 113 -10.51 18.12 -6.14
C CYS A 113 -9.50 17.66 -7.22
N THR A 114 -8.53 18.50 -7.60
CA THR A 114 -7.69 18.27 -8.80
C THR A 114 -6.19 18.14 -8.56
N GLN A 115 -5.67 18.22 -7.32
CA GLN A 115 -4.22 18.06 -7.08
C GLN A 115 -3.80 16.65 -6.66
N ARG A 116 -4.39 15.63 -7.28
CA ARG A 116 -3.87 14.27 -7.20
C ARG A 116 -2.81 14.04 -8.28
N CYS A 117 -1.78 13.30 -7.93
CA CYS A 117 -0.70 12.90 -8.84
C CYS A 117 -0.43 11.41 -8.70
N TYR A 118 0.46 10.87 -9.54
CA TYR A 118 0.83 9.47 -9.45
C TYR A 118 2.21 9.28 -8.85
N LYS A 119 2.33 8.29 -7.98
CA LYS A 119 3.60 7.74 -7.51
C LYS A 119 3.71 6.30 -7.96
N SER A 120 4.87 5.92 -8.49
CA SER A 120 5.16 4.54 -8.88
C SER A 120 6.29 3.98 -8.04
N TYR A 121 6.01 2.88 -7.34
CA TYR A 121 6.91 2.23 -6.41
C TYR A 121 7.55 1.02 -7.08
N LEU A 122 8.82 1.15 -7.45
CA LEU A 122 9.62 0.03 -7.94
C LEU A 122 10.12 -0.79 -6.76
N TYR A 123 9.54 -1.98 -6.56
CA TYR A 123 9.96 -2.90 -5.53
C TYR A 123 11.26 -3.61 -5.93
N SER A 124 12.14 -3.79 -4.95
CA SER A 124 13.41 -4.49 -5.04
C SER A 124 13.37 -5.68 -4.10
N LEU A 125 12.80 -6.80 -4.56
CA LEU A 125 12.66 -8.02 -3.78
C LEU A 125 13.96 -8.85 -3.86
N PRO A 126 14.58 -9.20 -2.72
CA PRO A 126 15.70 -10.15 -2.70
C PRO A 126 15.29 -11.53 -3.25
N ASP A 127 16.25 -12.27 -3.79
CA ASP A 127 16.00 -13.61 -4.38
C ASP A 127 15.31 -14.56 -3.40
N ASP A 128 15.65 -14.52 -2.11
CA ASP A 128 15.02 -15.38 -1.11
C ASP A 128 13.54 -15.01 -0.85
N SER A 129 13.18 -13.73 -0.93
CA SER A 129 11.78 -13.28 -0.90
C SER A 129 11.03 -13.75 -2.15
N ILE A 130 11.66 -13.66 -3.33
CA ILE A 130 11.08 -14.15 -4.57
C ILE A 130 10.87 -15.67 -4.50
N LYS A 131 11.83 -16.44 -3.98
CA LYS A 131 11.68 -17.90 -3.79
C LYS A 131 10.49 -18.24 -2.89
N LYS A 132 10.31 -17.50 -1.78
CA LYS A 132 9.15 -17.69 -0.87
C LYS A 132 7.82 -17.37 -1.56
N LEU A 133 7.76 -16.29 -2.35
CA LEU A 133 6.57 -15.96 -3.13
C LEU A 133 6.28 -17.05 -4.17
N VAL A 134 7.30 -17.47 -4.91
CA VAL A 134 7.20 -18.52 -5.93
C VAL A 134 6.80 -19.87 -5.33
N SER A 135 7.25 -20.23 -4.13
CA SER A 135 6.81 -21.48 -3.48
C SER A 135 5.33 -21.45 -3.10
N CYS A 136 4.77 -20.26 -2.84
CA CYS A 136 3.35 -20.11 -2.49
C CYS A 136 2.45 -19.98 -3.72
N LEU A 137 2.92 -19.26 -4.75
CA LEU A 137 2.13 -18.85 -5.91
C LEU A 137 2.36 -19.77 -7.12
N GLY A 138 3.55 -20.33 -7.26
CA GLY A 138 3.99 -21.14 -8.39
C GLY A 138 5.15 -20.50 -9.17
N SER A 139 5.89 -21.32 -9.92
CA SER A 139 7.09 -20.91 -10.67
C SER A 139 6.83 -19.88 -11.77
N LYS A 140 5.62 -19.85 -12.34
CA LYS A 140 5.24 -18.88 -13.39
C LYS A 140 5.30 -17.40 -12.94
N TYR A 141 5.31 -17.14 -11.63
CA TYR A 141 5.29 -15.78 -11.07
C TYR A 141 6.67 -15.17 -10.83
N ALA A 142 7.76 -15.92 -10.99
CA ALA A 142 9.09 -15.46 -10.59
C ALA A 142 9.54 -14.19 -11.34
N SER A 143 9.23 -14.10 -12.63
CA SER A 143 9.56 -12.92 -13.47
C SER A 143 8.77 -11.68 -13.05
N LYS A 144 7.50 -11.85 -12.67
CA LYS A 144 6.59 -10.76 -12.25
C LYS A 144 7.13 -9.99 -11.04
N PHE A 145 7.76 -10.68 -10.09
CA PHE A 145 8.28 -10.05 -8.87
C PHE A 145 9.69 -9.45 -9.01
N LYS A 146 10.43 -9.73 -10.08
CA LYS A 146 11.77 -9.13 -10.29
C LYS A 146 11.70 -7.64 -10.61
N ASP A 147 10.68 -7.23 -11.35
CA ASP A 147 10.47 -5.85 -11.80
C ASP A 147 9.08 -5.34 -11.41
N LEU A 148 8.66 -5.66 -10.17
CA LEU A 148 7.36 -5.25 -9.66
C LEU A 148 7.31 -3.73 -9.47
N ILE A 149 6.44 -3.08 -10.24
CA ILE A 149 6.12 -1.66 -10.10
C ILE A 149 4.64 -1.55 -9.72
N LEU A 150 4.36 -0.89 -8.60
CA LEU A 150 3.00 -0.55 -8.20
C LEU A 150 2.77 0.95 -8.35
N THR A 151 1.78 1.33 -9.14
CA THR A 151 1.46 2.74 -9.39
C THR A 151 0.15 3.11 -8.74
N ILE A 152 0.15 4.17 -7.93
CA ILE A 152 -1.06 4.66 -7.28
C ILE A 152 -1.18 6.17 -7.45
N GLN A 153 -2.41 6.63 -7.61
CA GLN A 153 -2.81 8.02 -7.48
C GLN A 153 -2.90 8.39 -5.99
N VAL A 154 -2.28 9.51 -5.63
CA VAL A 154 -2.23 10.05 -4.27
C VAL A 154 -2.41 11.56 -4.28
N SER A 155 -2.84 12.10 -3.14
CA SER A 155 -2.72 13.53 -2.84
C SER A 155 -1.25 13.93 -2.75
N SER A 156 -0.90 15.13 -3.22
CA SER A 156 0.50 15.58 -3.27
C SER A 156 1.08 15.82 -1.86
N ASN A 157 0.25 16.20 -0.89
CA ASN A 157 0.60 16.29 0.52
C ASN A 157 -0.59 15.92 1.43
N MET A 158 -0.35 15.89 2.75
CA MET A 158 -1.35 15.50 3.75
C MET A 158 -2.49 16.50 3.94
N LEU A 159 -2.33 17.75 3.46
CA LEU A 159 -3.31 18.83 3.60
C LEU A 159 -4.25 18.92 2.38
N GLU A 160 -3.89 18.22 1.29
CA GLU A 160 -4.65 18.20 0.04
C GLU A 160 -5.52 16.94 -0.05
N GLY A 161 -6.82 17.12 -0.29
CA GLY A 161 -7.77 16.02 -0.38
C GLY A 161 -8.07 15.36 0.98
N SER A 162 -8.63 14.15 0.94
CA SER A 162 -8.88 13.34 2.14
C SER A 162 -7.58 12.72 2.64
N THR A 163 -7.44 12.57 3.97
CA THR A 163 -6.27 11.90 4.60
C THR A 163 -6.08 10.48 4.09
N GLY A 164 -7.14 9.82 3.64
CA GLY A 164 -7.11 8.49 3.02
C GLY A 164 -6.51 8.47 1.61
N CYS A 165 -6.40 9.62 0.93
CA CYS A 165 -5.77 9.73 -0.40
C CYS A 165 -4.26 9.98 -0.33
N TYR A 166 -3.69 10.17 0.86
CA TYR A 166 -2.26 10.28 1.07
C TYR A 166 -1.67 8.92 1.48
N LEU A 167 -0.50 8.54 0.91
CA LEU A 167 0.17 7.31 1.31
C LEU A 167 1.03 7.54 2.56
N TRP A 168 0.63 6.91 3.66
CA TRP A 168 1.34 6.98 4.95
C TRP A 168 2.46 5.93 5.07
N PRO A 169 3.52 6.20 5.87
CA PRO A 169 4.61 5.25 6.11
C PRO A 169 4.17 3.85 6.57
N ALA A 170 3.14 3.75 7.40
CA ALA A 170 2.61 2.46 7.84
C ALA A 170 1.96 1.66 6.70
N GLY A 171 1.39 2.32 5.68
CA GLY A 171 0.84 1.65 4.50
C GLY A 171 1.95 1.05 3.61
N ILE A 172 3.07 1.75 3.49
CA ILE A 172 4.28 1.21 2.84
C ILE A 172 4.80 0.00 3.61
N PHE A 173 4.96 0.14 4.93
CA PHE A 173 5.42 -0.95 5.78
C PHE A 173 4.50 -2.18 5.68
N LEU A 174 3.18 -1.97 5.71
CA LEU A 174 2.19 -3.04 5.61
C LEU A 174 2.27 -3.76 4.25
N SER A 175 2.46 -3.02 3.15
CA SER A 175 2.64 -3.61 1.82
C SER A 175 3.88 -4.52 1.73
N GLU A 176 5.01 -4.10 2.33
CA GLU A 176 6.22 -4.92 2.41
C GLU A 176 6.02 -6.14 3.32
N PHE A 177 5.32 -5.96 4.45
CA PHE A 177 4.93 -7.05 5.35
C PHE A 177 4.09 -8.13 4.66
N ILE A 178 3.11 -7.73 3.86
CA ILE A 178 2.25 -8.66 3.10
C ILE A 178 3.09 -9.47 2.13
N LEU A 179 3.91 -8.81 1.31
CA LEU A 179 4.75 -9.48 0.31
C LEU A 179 5.85 -10.35 0.93
N ALA A 180 6.33 -10.00 2.12
CA ALA A 180 7.34 -10.78 2.84
C ALA A 180 6.79 -12.07 3.48
N ASN A 181 5.46 -12.13 3.71
CA ASN A 181 4.83 -13.20 4.46
C ASN A 181 3.67 -13.89 3.69
N PRO A 182 3.89 -14.38 2.46
CA PRO A 182 2.81 -14.93 1.64
C PRO A 182 2.09 -16.13 2.29
N ASN A 183 2.76 -16.90 3.14
CA ASN A 183 2.18 -18.03 3.87
C ASN A 183 1.06 -17.62 4.85
N ILE A 184 1.08 -16.38 5.36
CA ILE A 184 0.05 -15.88 6.29
C ILE A 184 -1.26 -15.63 5.53
N PHE A 185 -1.18 -15.17 4.28
CA PHE A 185 -2.32 -14.68 3.51
C PHE A 185 -2.81 -15.67 2.46
N SER A 186 -1.97 -16.57 1.98
CA SER A 186 -2.33 -17.51 0.90
C SER A 186 -3.56 -18.35 1.28
N LYS A 187 -4.54 -18.37 0.38
CA LYS A 187 -5.83 -19.06 0.49
C LYS A 187 -6.68 -18.61 1.68
N ARG A 188 -6.39 -17.44 2.26
CA ARG A 188 -7.19 -16.81 3.32
C ARG A 188 -8.08 -15.73 2.73
N SER A 189 -9.21 -15.48 3.37
CA SER A 189 -10.04 -14.30 3.12
C SER A 189 -9.46 -13.12 3.90
N CYS A 190 -9.13 -12.03 3.22
CA CYS A 190 -8.48 -10.88 3.83
C CYS A 190 -9.40 -9.64 3.82
N LEU A 191 -9.43 -8.91 4.93
CA LEU A 191 -10.10 -7.61 5.05
C LEU A 191 -9.07 -6.54 5.40
N GLU A 192 -9.10 -5.41 4.73
CA GLU A 192 -8.43 -4.20 5.21
C GLU A 192 -9.44 -3.17 5.69
N ILE A 193 -9.21 -2.67 6.90
CA ILE A 193 -9.94 -1.54 7.48
C ILE A 193 -9.13 -0.26 7.28
N GLY A 194 -9.78 0.81 6.84
CA GLY A 194 -9.11 2.09 6.54
C GLY A 194 -8.03 1.95 5.45
N ALA A 195 -8.40 1.35 4.31
CA ALA A 195 -7.47 0.96 3.26
C ALA A 195 -6.82 2.15 2.52
N GLY A 196 -7.36 3.36 2.64
CA GLY A 196 -6.76 4.58 2.11
C GLY A 196 -6.45 4.49 0.61
N THR A 197 -5.17 4.59 0.24
CA THR A 197 -4.75 4.54 -1.16
C THR A 197 -4.75 3.13 -1.76
N GLY A 198 -4.83 2.08 -0.93
CA GLY A 198 -4.94 0.68 -1.37
C GLY A 198 -3.63 0.01 -1.80
N LEU A 199 -2.46 0.51 -1.37
CA LEU A 199 -1.17 -0.11 -1.72
C LEU A 199 -1.05 -1.54 -1.14
N SER A 200 -1.49 -1.71 0.10
CA SER A 200 -1.62 -2.98 0.82
C SER A 200 -2.65 -3.89 0.17
N ILE A 201 -3.81 -3.38 -0.26
CA ILE A 201 -4.81 -4.13 -1.05
C ILE A 201 -4.22 -4.71 -2.32
N ILE A 202 -3.50 -3.90 -3.11
CA ILE A 202 -2.84 -4.38 -4.33
C ILE A 202 -1.82 -5.46 -3.96
N SER A 203 -1.08 -5.28 -2.86
CA SER A 203 -0.11 -6.27 -2.37
C SER A 203 -0.75 -7.60 -1.96
N LEU A 204 -1.91 -7.57 -1.30
CA LEU A 204 -2.71 -8.76 -0.99
C LEU A 204 -3.21 -9.45 -2.26
N ALA A 205 -3.72 -8.67 -3.22
CA ALA A 205 -4.26 -9.18 -4.48
C ALA A 205 -3.18 -9.81 -5.37
N LEU A 206 -1.91 -9.43 -5.21
CA LEU A 206 -0.79 -10.10 -5.89
C LEU A 206 -0.53 -11.51 -5.35
N LEU A 207 -1.06 -11.84 -4.18
CA LEU A 207 -0.96 -13.16 -3.57
C LEU A 207 -2.17 -14.02 -3.93
N ASN A 208 -2.03 -15.34 -3.80
CA ASN A 208 -3.13 -16.29 -4.02
C ASN A 208 -4.07 -16.34 -2.80
N VAL A 209 -4.67 -15.20 -2.45
CA VAL A 209 -5.71 -15.03 -1.42
C VAL A 209 -7.06 -15.51 -1.96
N SER A 210 -7.97 -15.96 -1.09
CA SER A 210 -9.28 -16.45 -1.56
C SER A 210 -10.24 -15.31 -1.91
N LYS A 211 -10.15 -14.19 -1.19
CA LYS A 211 -10.96 -12.99 -1.36
C LYS A 211 -10.27 -11.83 -0.65
N VAL A 212 -10.34 -10.62 -1.21
CA VAL A 212 -9.94 -9.38 -0.52
C VAL A 212 -11.15 -8.47 -0.40
N ILE A 213 -11.34 -7.91 0.79
CA ILE A 213 -12.33 -6.87 1.06
C ILE A 213 -11.55 -5.63 1.48
N ALA A 214 -11.66 -4.56 0.72
CA ALA A 214 -11.05 -3.28 1.00
C ALA A 214 -12.12 -2.32 1.50
N THR A 215 -11.88 -1.70 2.66
CA THR A 215 -12.87 -0.80 3.25
C THR A 215 -12.28 0.53 3.67
N ASP A 216 -13.09 1.57 3.55
CA ASP A 216 -12.79 2.93 4.01
C ASP A 216 -14.12 3.65 4.31
N GLY A 217 -14.07 4.72 5.11
CA GLY A 217 -15.25 5.49 5.50
C GLY A 217 -15.53 6.69 4.58
N ASP A 218 -14.56 7.11 3.77
CA ASP A 218 -14.68 8.28 2.90
C ASP A 218 -14.89 7.89 1.42
N CYS A 219 -15.97 8.39 0.82
CA CYS A 219 -16.34 8.04 -0.56
C CYS A 219 -15.30 8.49 -1.60
N SER A 220 -14.62 9.62 -1.36
CA SER A 220 -13.56 10.13 -2.23
C SER A 220 -12.32 9.22 -2.20
N THR A 221 -12.02 8.68 -1.02
CA THR A 221 -10.96 7.68 -0.80
C THR A 221 -11.32 6.35 -1.44
N LEU A 222 -12.55 5.83 -1.26
CA LEU A 222 -13.00 4.60 -1.93
C LEU A 222 -12.93 4.69 -3.46
N SER A 223 -13.31 5.85 -4.02
CA SER A 223 -13.19 6.11 -5.46
C SER A 223 -11.72 6.08 -5.92
N ASN A 224 -10.82 6.71 -5.15
CA ASN A 224 -9.38 6.69 -5.40
C ASN A 224 -8.78 5.28 -5.29
N LEU A 225 -9.18 4.52 -4.26
CA LEU A 225 -8.76 3.15 -4.02
C LEU A 225 -9.18 2.24 -5.19
N LYS A 226 -10.41 2.39 -5.69
CA LYS A 226 -10.88 1.68 -6.88
C LYS A 226 -10.04 2.01 -8.11
N HIS A 227 -9.79 3.29 -8.36
CA HIS A 227 -8.93 3.74 -9.46
C HIS A 227 -7.52 3.15 -9.36
N ASN A 228 -6.92 3.18 -8.15
CA ASN A 228 -5.60 2.61 -7.88
C ASN A 228 -5.56 1.10 -8.11
N PHE A 229 -6.59 0.38 -7.67
CA PHE A 229 -6.69 -1.04 -7.92
C PHE A 229 -6.74 -1.35 -9.42
N GLU A 230 -7.61 -0.67 -10.17
CA GLU A 230 -7.79 -0.92 -11.61
C GLU A 230 -6.54 -0.63 -12.44
N ILE A 231 -5.74 0.38 -12.07
CA ILE A 231 -4.44 0.64 -12.71
C ILE A 231 -3.50 -0.55 -12.62
N ASN A 232 -3.52 -1.27 -11.50
CA ASN A 232 -2.65 -2.41 -11.24
C ASN A 232 -3.29 -3.76 -11.58
N ARG A 233 -4.55 -3.78 -12.05
CA ARG A 233 -5.30 -5.02 -12.33
C ARG A 233 -4.62 -5.92 -13.35
N HIS A 234 -3.89 -5.35 -14.31
CA HIS A 234 -3.11 -6.08 -15.31
C HIS A 234 -2.00 -6.96 -14.70
N LEU A 235 -1.65 -6.75 -13.43
CA LEU A 235 -0.71 -7.60 -12.71
C LEU A 235 -1.40 -8.84 -12.13
N LEU A 236 -2.72 -8.83 -11.93
CA LEU A 236 -3.44 -9.84 -11.16
C LEU A 236 -3.90 -11.01 -12.03
N GLU A 237 -4.21 -12.15 -11.41
CA GLU A 237 -4.91 -13.24 -12.11
C GLU A 237 -6.40 -12.92 -12.21
N ASP A 238 -7.06 -13.40 -13.26
CA ASP A 238 -8.47 -13.11 -13.53
C ASP A 238 -9.42 -13.56 -12.39
N GLU A 239 -9.06 -14.62 -11.66
CA GLU A 239 -9.82 -15.17 -10.53
C GLU A 239 -9.67 -14.36 -9.22
N THR A 240 -8.79 -13.35 -9.19
CA THR A 240 -8.53 -12.54 -8.00
C THR A 240 -9.75 -11.68 -7.67
N THR A 241 -10.47 -12.04 -6.61
CA THR A 241 -11.68 -11.32 -6.19
C THR A 241 -11.33 -10.24 -5.17
N VAL A 242 -11.53 -8.98 -5.55
CA VAL A 242 -11.40 -7.82 -4.66
C VAL A 242 -12.71 -7.03 -4.64
N GLU A 243 -13.28 -6.89 -3.44
CA GLU A 243 -14.47 -6.10 -3.19
C GLU A 243 -14.10 -4.81 -2.45
N ILE A 244 -14.62 -3.69 -2.92
CA ILE A 244 -14.41 -2.37 -2.31
C ILE A 244 -15.73 -1.93 -1.71
N GLN A 245 -15.78 -1.76 -0.39
CA GLN A 245 -17.01 -1.47 0.35
C GLN A 245 -16.81 -0.30 1.31
N GLU A 246 -17.86 0.48 1.54
CA GLU A 246 -17.85 1.51 2.58
C GLU A 246 -17.96 0.88 3.97
N LEU A 247 -17.15 1.36 4.91
CA LEU A 247 -17.22 0.98 6.32
C LEU A 247 -16.98 2.21 7.19
N ILE A 248 -18.08 2.74 7.73
CA ILE A 248 -18.07 3.74 8.80
C ILE A 248 -18.06 2.97 10.13
N TRP A 249 -17.03 3.18 10.95
CA TRP A 249 -16.79 2.35 12.14
C TRP A 249 -17.90 2.53 13.19
N GLU A 250 -18.44 3.74 13.30
CA GLU A 250 -19.50 4.14 14.23
C GLU A 250 -20.85 3.45 13.96
N SER A 251 -21.09 3.04 12.71
CA SER A 251 -22.36 2.44 12.26
C SER A 251 -22.18 1.01 11.74
N ALA A 252 -21.03 0.39 12.00
CA ALA A 252 -20.70 -0.93 11.51
C ALA A 252 -21.67 -2.00 12.05
N SER A 253 -22.26 -2.77 11.13
CA SER A 253 -23.22 -3.83 11.45
C SER A 253 -22.52 -5.17 11.67
N ALA A 254 -22.81 -5.82 12.81
CA ALA A 254 -22.32 -7.16 13.12
C ALA A 254 -22.69 -8.19 12.03
N LYS A 255 -23.86 -8.03 11.37
CA LYS A 255 -24.28 -8.89 10.27
C LYS A 255 -23.33 -8.76 9.08
N THR A 256 -23.07 -7.54 8.62
CA THR A 256 -22.17 -7.27 7.49
C THR A 256 -20.77 -7.82 7.75
N ILE A 257 -20.25 -7.57 8.96
CA ILE A 257 -18.94 -8.06 9.39
C ILE A 257 -18.86 -9.59 9.40
N THR A 258 -19.91 -10.25 9.89
CA THR A 258 -19.98 -11.72 9.92
C THR A 258 -20.06 -12.30 8.50
N ASP A 259 -20.86 -11.67 7.63
CA ASP A 259 -21.04 -12.08 6.23
C ASP A 259 -19.74 -12.01 5.42
N TRP A 260 -18.85 -11.06 5.74
CA TRP A 260 -17.52 -10.97 5.12
C TRP A 260 -16.62 -12.16 5.42
N GLY A 261 -16.78 -12.80 6.58
CA GLY A 261 -16.09 -14.05 6.89
C GLY A 261 -14.55 -13.97 6.86
N ALA A 262 -13.97 -12.77 7.02
CA ALA A 262 -12.53 -12.55 6.87
C ALA A 262 -11.72 -13.38 7.89
N ASP A 263 -10.66 -14.02 7.42
CA ASP A 263 -9.72 -14.82 8.19
C ASP A 263 -8.60 -13.97 8.77
N ILE A 264 -8.12 -13.02 7.99
CA ILE A 264 -7.03 -12.11 8.33
C ILE A 264 -7.53 -10.68 8.13
N ILE A 265 -7.38 -9.86 9.16
CA ILE A 265 -7.64 -8.44 9.09
C ILE A 265 -6.29 -7.73 9.01
N VAL A 266 -6.19 -6.70 8.18
CA VAL A 266 -5.04 -5.81 8.16
C VAL A 266 -5.49 -4.37 8.27
N GLY A 267 -4.58 -3.51 8.69
CA GLY A 267 -4.83 -2.07 8.70
C GLY A 267 -3.54 -1.29 8.90
N ALA A 268 -3.48 -0.12 8.28
CA ALA A 268 -2.34 0.77 8.39
C ALA A 268 -2.77 2.11 8.96
N ASP A 269 -2.05 2.54 10.00
CA ASP A 269 -2.16 3.88 10.57
C ASP A 269 -3.57 4.25 11.08
N LEU A 270 -4.23 3.33 11.78
CA LEU A 270 -5.60 3.52 12.28
C LEU A 270 -5.68 4.26 13.62
N ILE A 271 -4.58 4.28 14.36
CA ILE A 271 -4.51 4.69 15.78
C ILE A 271 -3.90 6.10 15.85
N TYR A 272 -4.57 7.08 15.24
CA TYR A 272 -4.10 8.47 15.19
C TYR A 272 -5.05 9.47 15.87
N ASP A 273 -6.35 9.17 15.94
CA ASP A 273 -7.32 9.98 16.67
C ASP A 273 -7.89 9.20 17.86
N SER A 274 -7.72 9.76 19.06
CA SER A 274 -8.27 9.21 20.30
C SER A 274 -9.80 9.07 20.27
N SER A 275 -10.50 9.93 19.51
CA SER A 275 -11.97 9.90 19.44
C SER A 275 -12.50 8.67 18.70
N SER A 276 -11.71 8.11 17.78
CA SER A 276 -12.06 6.93 16.98
C SER A 276 -11.79 5.60 17.68
N ILE A 277 -11.00 5.61 18.77
CA ILE A 277 -10.57 4.39 19.46
C ILE A 277 -11.73 3.51 19.96
N PRO A 278 -12.79 4.03 20.60
CA PRO A 278 -13.90 3.21 21.04
C PRO A 278 -14.57 2.44 19.89
N TYR A 279 -14.75 3.10 18.74
CA TYR A 279 -15.36 2.50 17.55
C TYR A 279 -14.45 1.48 16.88
N LEU A 280 -13.15 1.78 16.78
CA LEU A 280 -12.16 0.83 16.27
C LEU A 280 -12.11 -0.44 17.12
N VAL A 281 -12.10 -0.32 18.45
CA VAL A 281 -12.08 -1.48 19.36
C VAL A 281 -13.37 -2.29 19.21
N ALA A 282 -14.54 -1.65 19.18
CA ALA A 282 -15.80 -2.34 18.97
C ALA A 282 -15.83 -3.11 17.64
N LEU A 283 -15.34 -2.49 16.56
CA LEU A 283 -15.19 -3.13 15.26
C LEU A 283 -14.25 -4.35 15.31
N MET A 284 -13.10 -4.21 15.97
CA MET A 284 -12.12 -5.29 16.11
C MET A 284 -12.67 -6.47 16.91
N VAL A 285 -13.48 -6.24 17.94
CA VAL A 285 -14.18 -7.31 18.68
C VAL A 285 -15.11 -8.09 17.77
N MET A 286 -15.89 -7.41 16.93
CA MET A 286 -16.79 -8.07 15.96
C MET A 286 -16.00 -8.86 14.92
N LEU A 287 -14.92 -8.29 14.39
CA LEU A 287 -14.09 -8.91 13.35
C LEU A 287 -13.30 -10.13 13.85
N LEU A 288 -12.87 -10.11 15.11
CA LEU A 288 -12.02 -11.15 15.72
C LEU A 288 -12.80 -12.22 16.48
N ALA A 289 -14.13 -12.16 16.48
CA ALA A 289 -14.97 -13.15 17.11
C ALA A 289 -14.74 -14.56 16.51
N LYS A 290 -14.56 -15.57 17.38
CA LYS A 290 -14.46 -16.98 16.98
C LYS A 290 -15.70 -17.42 16.19
N ARG A 291 -15.47 -18.14 15.09
CA ARG A 291 -16.53 -18.70 14.25
C ARG A 291 -16.43 -20.22 14.19
N LYS A 292 -17.56 -20.92 14.35
CA LYS A 292 -17.64 -22.36 14.05
C LYS A 292 -17.58 -22.53 12.54
N GLN A 293 -16.65 -23.32 12.01
CA GLN A 293 -16.79 -23.75 10.61
C GLN A 293 -18.01 -24.67 10.50
N GLY A 294 -18.91 -24.36 9.57
CA GLY A 294 -19.90 -25.32 9.11
C GLY A 294 -19.18 -26.50 8.47
N SER A 295 -19.47 -27.72 8.92
CA SER A 295 -18.94 -28.93 8.32
C SER A 295 -19.53 -29.11 6.91
N TYR A 296 -18.75 -28.85 5.86
CA TYR A 296 -19.14 -29.19 4.49
C TYR A 296 -18.89 -30.69 4.25
N LEU A 297 -19.94 -31.49 4.19
CA LEU A 297 -19.87 -32.84 3.62
C LEU A 297 -19.92 -32.73 2.09
N VAL A 298 -18.78 -32.92 1.42
CA VAL A 298 -18.77 -33.18 -0.02
C VAL A 298 -19.19 -34.63 -0.23
N LYS A 299 -20.49 -34.87 -0.46
CA LYS A 299 -20.95 -36.09 -1.15
C LYS A 299 -21.27 -35.70 -2.59
N GLY A 300 -20.75 -36.49 -3.53
CA GLY A 300 -20.78 -36.18 -4.97
C GLY A 300 -22.15 -35.76 -5.48
N GLY A 301 -22.16 -34.65 -6.22
CA GLY A 301 -23.30 -34.20 -7.03
C GLY A 301 -24.43 -33.53 -6.25
N GLY A 302 -24.23 -32.28 -5.83
CA GLY A 302 -25.31 -31.38 -5.39
C GLY A 302 -25.07 -30.78 -4.00
N VAL A 303 -24.94 -29.45 -3.92
CA VAL A 303 -24.87 -28.71 -2.66
C VAL A 303 -26.29 -28.57 -2.11
N ILE A 304 -26.60 -29.25 -1.01
CA ILE A 304 -27.83 -29.03 -0.24
C ILE A 304 -27.42 -28.45 1.12
N MET A 305 -27.91 -27.25 1.44
CA MET A 305 -27.87 -26.71 2.80
C MET A 305 -28.82 -27.52 3.67
N GLN A 306 -28.34 -28.15 4.74
CA GLN A 306 -29.23 -28.59 5.82
C GLN A 306 -29.53 -27.38 6.72
N GLN A 307 -30.79 -26.94 6.74
CA GLN A 307 -31.34 -26.29 7.93
C GLN A 307 -31.46 -27.37 9.02
N GLU A 308 -30.85 -27.12 10.17
CA GLU A 308 -30.90 -28.02 11.33
C GLU A 308 -32.38 -28.21 11.76
N MET A 309 -32.95 -29.38 11.47
CA MET A 309 -34.04 -29.91 12.28
C MET A 309 -33.41 -30.78 13.38
N GLN A 310 -33.79 -30.47 14.62
CA GLN A 310 -33.43 -31.24 15.80
C GLN A 310 -33.99 -32.65 15.68
N ASP A 311 -33.12 -33.65 15.58
CA ASP A 311 -33.45 -35.03 15.91
C ASP A 311 -32.32 -35.60 16.78
N GLU A 312 -32.66 -35.90 18.03
CA GLU A 312 -31.85 -36.64 18.97
C GLU A 312 -31.75 -38.10 18.52
N SER A 313 -30.62 -38.49 17.92
CA SER A 313 -30.19 -39.88 17.98
C SER A 313 -28.67 -40.00 17.99
N THR A 314 -28.21 -40.78 18.95
CA THR A 314 -26.83 -40.99 19.36
C THR A 314 -26.04 -41.78 18.32
N HIS A 315 -25.19 -41.09 17.56
CA HIS A 315 -24.01 -41.72 16.96
C HIS A 315 -22.78 -40.85 17.19
N ASP A 316 -21.85 -41.42 17.95
CA ASP A 316 -20.55 -40.91 18.33
C ASP A 316 -19.65 -40.83 17.09
N ASN A 317 -19.77 -39.75 16.33
CA ASN A 317 -18.77 -39.29 15.38
C ASN A 317 -18.17 -38.02 15.97
N SER A 318 -16.93 -38.09 16.41
CA SER A 318 -16.14 -36.93 16.83
C SER A 318 -15.89 -36.02 15.61
N HIS A 319 -16.89 -35.23 15.22
CA HIS A 319 -16.74 -34.12 14.32
C HIS A 319 -15.99 -33.02 15.06
N GLN A 320 -14.65 -33.04 14.95
CA GLN A 320 -13.80 -31.92 15.34
C GLN A 320 -14.21 -30.73 14.47
N THR A 321 -15.12 -29.92 15.00
CA THR A 321 -15.50 -28.63 14.41
C THR A 321 -14.29 -27.71 14.57
N SER A 322 -13.54 -27.50 13.48
CA SER A 322 -12.44 -26.55 13.45
C SER A 322 -12.98 -25.14 13.65
N VAL A 323 -12.77 -24.59 14.84
CA VAL A 323 -13.05 -23.18 15.13
C VAL A 323 -12.01 -22.34 14.39
N THR A 324 -12.48 -21.41 13.55
CA THR A 324 -11.58 -20.40 12.96
C THR A 324 -11.46 -19.23 13.92
N CYS A 325 -10.23 -18.83 14.19
CA CYS A 325 -9.90 -17.66 14.99
C CYS A 325 -9.29 -16.61 14.06
N PRO A 326 -10.02 -15.56 13.67
CA PRO A 326 -9.46 -14.48 12.88
C PRO A 326 -8.31 -13.79 13.63
N ILE A 327 -7.35 -13.25 12.87
CA ILE A 327 -6.19 -12.53 13.41
C ILE A 327 -6.08 -11.20 12.67
N ALA A 328 -5.79 -10.12 13.39
CA ALA A 328 -5.49 -8.84 12.78
C ALA A 328 -3.99 -8.51 12.85
N TYR A 329 -3.47 -7.83 11.82
CA TYR A 329 -2.15 -7.20 11.81
C TYR A 329 -2.30 -5.71 11.54
N VAL A 330 -1.93 -4.87 12.51
CA VAL A 330 -2.06 -3.42 12.43
C VAL A 330 -0.68 -2.76 12.46
N ALA A 331 -0.30 -2.14 11.34
CA ALA A 331 0.90 -1.32 11.26
C ALA A 331 0.57 0.12 11.68
N THR A 332 1.38 0.77 12.51
CA THR A 332 1.08 2.14 13.01
C THR A 332 2.35 2.93 13.23
N VAL A 333 2.33 4.22 12.87
CA VAL A 333 3.36 5.17 13.32
C VAL A 333 2.92 5.75 14.67
N ILE A 334 3.68 5.49 15.73
CA ILE A 334 3.35 6.04 17.06
C ILE A 334 3.68 7.54 17.06
N ARG A 335 2.65 8.38 16.89
CA ARG A 335 2.74 9.85 16.96
C ARG A 335 2.48 10.39 18.36
N ASN A 336 1.50 9.80 19.03
CA ASN A 336 1.14 10.11 20.41
C ASN A 336 1.04 8.79 21.20
N ILE A 337 1.89 8.65 22.22
CA ILE A 337 1.94 7.45 23.05
C ILE A 337 0.67 7.28 23.90
N GLU A 338 0.00 8.38 24.28
CA GLU A 338 -1.24 8.34 25.06
C GLU A 338 -2.39 7.75 24.23
N THR A 339 -2.47 8.09 22.94
CA THR A 339 -3.46 7.51 22.02
C THR A 339 -3.22 6.00 21.84
N MET A 340 -1.96 5.58 21.73
CA MET A 340 -1.61 4.16 21.66
C MET A 340 -1.95 3.42 22.97
N ASN A 341 -1.63 4.00 24.13
CA ASN A 341 -1.96 3.42 25.44
C ASN A 341 -3.47 3.32 25.65
N LEU A 342 -4.24 4.32 25.19
CA LEU A 342 -5.69 4.27 25.20
C LEU A 342 -6.21 3.11 24.35
N PHE A 343 -5.66 2.91 23.16
CA PHE A 343 -6.01 1.75 22.31
C PHE A 343 -5.72 0.42 23.00
N ILE A 344 -4.50 0.21 23.50
CA ILE A 344 -4.10 -1.05 24.15
C ILE A 344 -4.99 -1.34 25.37
N SER A 345 -5.21 -0.35 26.23
CA SER A 345 -6.04 -0.52 27.43
C SER A 345 -7.51 -0.80 27.08
N SER A 346 -8.06 -0.11 26.08
CA SER A 346 -9.44 -0.31 25.62
C SER A 346 -9.61 -1.68 24.96
N ALA A 347 -8.65 -2.12 24.15
CA ALA A 347 -8.65 -3.44 23.51
C ALA A 347 -8.57 -4.56 24.56
N SER A 348 -7.70 -4.42 25.57
CA SER A 348 -7.56 -5.38 26.67
C SER A 348 -8.85 -5.50 27.49
N GLN A 349 -9.48 -4.37 27.83
CA GLN A 349 -10.78 -4.35 28.53
C GLN A 349 -11.90 -5.01 27.71
N ALA A 350 -11.81 -4.93 26.38
CA ALA A 350 -12.74 -5.56 25.45
C ALA A 350 -12.43 -7.04 25.16
N GLY A 351 -11.44 -7.64 25.84
CA GLY A 351 -11.08 -9.06 25.67
C GLY A 351 -10.25 -9.35 24.41
N LEU A 352 -9.49 -8.37 23.93
CA LEU A 352 -8.52 -8.54 22.85
C LEU A 352 -7.09 -8.58 23.42
N ASP A 353 -6.28 -9.49 22.90
CA ASP A 353 -4.84 -9.57 23.13
C ASP A 353 -4.12 -8.80 22.02
N VAL A 354 -3.29 -7.83 22.40
CA VAL A 354 -2.52 -6.97 21.49
C VAL A 354 -1.04 -7.25 21.71
N GLU A 355 -0.45 -8.02 20.80
CA GLU A 355 0.96 -8.43 20.85
C GLU A 355 1.80 -7.52 19.93
N ASP A 356 2.84 -6.87 20.46
CA ASP A 356 3.83 -6.18 19.63
C ASP A 356 4.77 -7.21 18.98
N VAL A 357 4.66 -7.35 17.66
CA VAL A 357 5.46 -8.28 16.85
C VAL A 357 6.45 -7.53 15.95
N THR A 358 6.73 -6.26 16.25
CA THR A 358 7.54 -5.39 15.39
C THR A 358 8.91 -5.97 15.11
N GLU A 359 9.63 -6.46 16.13
CA GLU A 359 10.98 -7.00 15.95
C GLU A 359 11.00 -8.42 15.36
N THR A 360 10.01 -9.26 15.69
CA THR A 360 9.96 -10.65 15.23
C THR A 360 9.42 -10.80 13.81
N MET A 361 8.63 -9.82 13.34
CA MET A 361 7.95 -9.85 12.05
C MET A 361 8.25 -8.63 11.16
N ARG A 362 9.34 -7.89 11.44
CA ARG A 362 9.77 -6.76 10.61
C ARG A 362 10.00 -7.21 9.16
N PRO A 363 9.35 -6.60 8.16
CA PRO A 363 9.62 -6.95 6.77
C PRO A 363 11.02 -6.51 6.33
N PRO A 364 11.64 -7.20 5.37
CA PRO A 364 12.77 -6.65 4.65
C PRO A 364 12.37 -5.37 3.91
N ILE A 365 13.35 -4.52 3.64
CA ILE A 365 13.13 -3.27 2.89
C ILE A 365 13.05 -3.60 1.40
N PHE A 366 11.83 -3.59 0.83
CA PHE A 366 11.63 -3.78 -0.61
C PHE A 366 11.59 -2.45 -1.37
N LEU A 367 11.39 -1.33 -0.67
CA LEU A 367 11.43 0.02 -1.25
C LEU A 367 12.59 0.83 -0.65
N PRO A 368 13.86 0.51 -1.00
CA PRO A 368 15.05 1.16 -0.42
C PRO A 368 15.23 2.63 -0.85
N GLN A 369 14.57 3.04 -1.93
CA GLN A 369 14.56 4.43 -2.40
C GLN A 369 13.83 5.37 -1.44
N LEU A 370 12.84 4.87 -0.68
CA LEU A 370 12.03 5.70 0.21
C LEU A 370 12.78 6.02 1.49
N LYS A 371 12.95 7.31 1.78
CA LYS A 371 13.68 7.78 2.97
C LYS A 371 12.72 8.30 4.05
N PHE A 372 12.08 7.37 4.76
CA PHE A 372 11.34 7.68 6.00
C PHE A 372 11.91 6.91 7.18
N ASN A 373 11.64 7.38 8.40
CA ASN A 373 12.10 6.69 9.60
C ASN A 373 11.28 5.41 9.81
N ARG A 374 11.86 4.28 9.40
CA ARG A 374 11.21 2.96 9.50
C ARG A 374 11.16 2.44 10.95
N SER A 375 12.00 2.96 11.85
CA SER A 375 12.02 2.51 13.25
C SER A 375 10.84 3.01 14.07
N THR A 376 10.07 3.98 13.54
CA THR A 376 8.87 4.51 14.21
C THR A 376 7.60 3.78 13.84
N VAL A 377 7.66 2.82 12.90
CA VAL A 377 6.53 1.98 12.52
C VAL A 377 6.54 0.72 13.39
N CYS A 378 5.45 0.52 14.13
CA CYS A 378 5.20 -0.68 14.91
C CYS A 378 4.20 -1.59 14.19
N LEU A 379 4.28 -2.89 14.44
CA LEU A 379 3.34 -3.90 13.95
C LEU A 379 2.74 -4.66 15.14
N HIS A 380 1.43 -4.60 15.27
CA HIS A 380 0.70 -5.30 16.32
C HIS A 380 -0.10 -6.45 15.73
N LYS A 381 0.00 -7.62 16.35
CA LYS A 381 -0.83 -8.78 16.08
C LYS A 381 -1.94 -8.82 17.13
N ILE A 382 -3.20 -8.87 16.68
CA ILE A 382 -4.36 -8.76 17.55
C ILE A 382 -5.26 -9.97 17.36
N ARG A 383 -5.74 -10.53 18.47
CA ARG A 383 -6.61 -11.70 18.50
C ARG A 383 -7.56 -11.63 19.69
N GLN A 384 -8.64 -12.40 19.65
CA GLN A 384 -9.49 -12.59 20.82
C GLN A 384 -8.70 -13.31 21.92
N SER A 385 -8.77 -12.81 23.16
CA SER A 385 -8.16 -13.45 24.32
C SER A 385 -8.71 -14.86 24.50
N THR A 386 -7.83 -15.78 24.90
CA THR A 386 -8.17 -17.21 25.08
C THR A 386 -9.06 -17.47 26.28
#